data_AF-A0A431J6N3-F1
#
_entry.id   AF-A0A431J6N3-F1
#
_cell.length_a   1.000
_cell.length_b   1.000
_cell.length_c   1.000
_cell.angle_alpha   90.00
_cell.angle_beta   90.00
_cell.angle_gamma   90.00
#
_symmetry.space_group_name_H-M   'P 1'
#
loop_
_entity.id
_entity.type
_entity.pdbx_description
1 polymer ?
#
loop_
_entity_poly.entity_id
_entity_poly.type
_entity_poly.pdbx_seq_one_letter_code
_entity_poly.pdbx_strand_id
1 'polypeptide(L)'
;MNTTQDHPPMRWRTRLAGVLVCAAFALAFGGVGLMATRQIGAICHAAWQARHWQPVPVEVLSAALQGRRDADGDTHDALEARYRYEWMGRSYESTQVRLPGGMGHDNFDPWQRDWELRLNRARDSEERLVAWVDPDHPEIAVLDRRLRWRQLLFMLPFSIVFSLIGAAAFGAGWLMVRSRTTEAAVARQAQPAPPQQALGAWSIAIFWCGIAFPVAGLVWGATAPAWVSLMMGAFVWVGLALLWSGVKTSRQAWTYRGATVQFQPSQPLAGASFTVSWRLPARAAAHWRAEGRWCLRLAQVRIDDSNSGNAERRVEEISAHAEATPGGDGSLLLKARFDLPVDAPSQSSRRSGEKVDWRLECVDAAGVAAWSLTVPVRGDAMTSVAAPDRFAPSTSGTEEADIPPEDATDEMPDRPANVRLIEGDMALSLRFPVTSWRCLGGLALLGAIGLSMPSAAAFSLSELGLAGALLALALHALSFRWALAVADDGLCLERGSWMWRTVFSLPTDSLDRLFRRSNLRGGRAGHGVLLTRWPTATDGLRLTPGLPQFGDAVRIARLLRWAAAQRRGRFSPGGQRTSPRRLSRPRWGWLLWAALMLAMAQGWIG
;
A
#
# COMPACT_ATOMS: atom_id res chain seq x y z
N MET A 1 -7.12 -47.15 0.57
CA MET A 1 -6.00 -46.25 0.19
C MET A 1 -6.58 -44.85 0.03
N ASN A 2 -6.39 -44.00 1.04
CA ASN A 2 -6.79 -42.60 1.02
C ASN A 2 -5.78 -41.82 0.17
N THR A 3 -6.17 -41.40 -1.03
CA THR A 3 -5.43 -40.39 -1.79
C THR A 3 -5.84 -39.02 -1.25
N THR A 4 -4.99 -38.48 -0.38
CA THR A 4 -4.97 -37.06 -0.02
C THR A 4 -4.93 -36.22 -1.30
N GLN A 5 -5.99 -35.48 -1.58
CA GLN A 5 -5.99 -34.42 -2.57
C GLN A 5 -5.00 -33.35 -2.11
N ASP A 6 -3.80 -33.37 -2.68
CA ASP A 6 -2.84 -32.28 -2.55
C ASP A 6 -3.40 -31.05 -3.26
N HIS A 7 -4.10 -30.21 -2.51
CA HIS A 7 -4.37 -28.84 -2.93
C HIS A 7 -3.01 -28.12 -3.11
N PRO A 8 -2.73 -27.49 -4.25
CA PRO A 8 -1.52 -26.70 -4.37
C PRO A 8 -1.61 -25.56 -3.34
N PRO A 9 -0.61 -25.42 -2.46
CA PRO A 9 -0.63 -24.36 -1.45
C PRO A 9 -0.72 -23.01 -2.18
N MET A 10 -1.51 -22.09 -1.62
CA MET A 10 -1.45 -20.67 -2.01
C MET A 10 0.02 -20.29 -2.18
N ARG A 11 0.39 -19.76 -3.36
CA ARG A 11 1.78 -19.44 -3.69
C ARG A 11 2.40 -18.73 -2.49
N TRP A 12 3.46 -19.28 -1.90
CA TRP A 12 4.13 -18.75 -0.71
C TRP A 12 4.39 -17.24 -0.79
N ARG A 13 4.54 -16.71 -2.01
CA ARG A 13 4.63 -15.28 -2.35
C ARG A 13 3.45 -14.43 -1.89
N THR A 14 2.21 -14.91 -2.04
CA THR A 14 0.99 -14.18 -1.60
C THR A 14 0.91 -14.10 -0.07
N ARG A 15 1.24 -15.19 0.62
CA ARG A 15 1.32 -15.19 2.10
C ARG A 15 2.46 -14.30 2.58
N LEU A 16 3.63 -14.38 1.94
CA LEU A 16 4.76 -13.51 2.23
C LEU A 16 4.41 -12.03 2.02
N ALA A 17 3.76 -11.69 0.90
CA ALA A 17 3.32 -10.33 0.62
C ALA A 17 2.30 -9.83 1.65
N GLY A 18 1.30 -10.63 2.01
CA GLY A 18 0.33 -10.29 3.06
C GLY A 18 0.99 -10.08 4.44
N VAL A 19 1.92 -10.96 4.81
CA VAL A 19 2.71 -10.83 6.06
C VAL A 19 3.59 -9.57 6.02
N LEU A 20 4.23 -9.26 4.89
CA LEU A 20 5.05 -8.06 4.74
C LEU A 20 4.21 -6.77 4.85
N VAL A 21 3.01 -6.75 4.28
CA VAL A 21 2.08 -5.61 4.41
C VAL A 21 1.63 -5.46 5.87
N CYS A 22 1.22 -6.55 6.52
CA CYS A 22 0.84 -6.53 7.94
C CYS A 22 1.99 -6.07 8.82
N ALA A 23 3.22 -6.52 8.54
CA ALA A 23 4.42 -6.10 9.26
C ALA A 23 4.73 -4.62 9.06
N ALA A 24 4.60 -4.11 7.82
CA ALA A 24 4.79 -2.69 7.53
C ALA A 24 3.78 -1.82 8.29
N PHE A 25 2.49 -2.22 8.32
CA PHE A 25 1.46 -1.53 9.11
C PHE A 25 1.72 -1.66 10.62
N ALA A 26 2.08 -2.85 11.10
CA ALA A 26 2.40 -3.06 12.51
C ALA A 26 3.57 -2.19 12.97
N LEU A 27 4.62 -2.05 12.16
CA LEU A 27 5.77 -1.20 12.46
C LEU A 27 5.44 0.28 12.37
N ALA A 28 4.80 0.72 11.29
CA ALA A 28 4.49 2.13 11.08
C ALA A 28 3.50 2.65 12.13
N PHE A 29 2.38 1.95 12.34
CA PHE A 29 1.36 2.38 13.29
C PHE A 29 1.73 1.98 14.72
N GLY A 30 2.12 0.73 14.96
CA GLY A 30 2.51 0.28 16.30
C GLY A 30 3.70 1.06 16.86
N GLY A 31 4.68 1.42 16.03
CA GLY A 31 5.81 2.25 16.43
C GLY A 31 5.39 3.64 16.91
N VAL A 32 4.56 4.35 16.13
CA VAL A 32 4.02 5.67 16.50
C VAL A 32 3.20 5.59 17.79
N GLY A 33 2.33 4.57 17.91
CA GLY A 33 1.53 4.35 19.12
C GLY A 33 2.39 4.10 20.37
N LEU A 34 3.43 3.28 20.23
CA LEU A 34 4.35 2.97 21.32
C LEU A 34 5.17 4.20 21.74
N MET A 35 5.64 5.00 20.77
CA MET A 35 6.33 6.27 21.05
C MET A 35 5.45 7.24 21.82
N ALA A 36 4.21 7.46 21.36
CA ALA A 36 3.25 8.32 22.05
C ALA A 36 2.96 7.80 23.47
N THR A 37 2.80 6.49 23.64
CA THR A 37 2.57 5.85 24.95
C THR A 37 3.77 6.04 25.89
N ARG A 38 4.99 5.81 25.39
CA ARG A 38 6.24 6.04 26.14
C ARG A 38 6.35 7.49 26.59
N GLN A 39 6.02 8.43 25.71
CA GLN A 39 6.12 9.86 26.01
C GLN A 39 5.06 10.31 27.03
N ILE A 40 3.82 9.85 26.91
CA ILE A 40 2.78 10.04 27.95
C ILE A 40 3.27 9.45 29.28
N GLY A 41 3.82 8.24 29.25
CA GLY A 41 4.39 7.57 30.43
C GLY A 41 5.50 8.39 31.09
N ALA A 42 6.41 8.95 30.30
CA ALA A 42 7.50 9.80 30.81
C ALA A 42 6.97 11.07 31.49
N ILE A 43 6.00 11.76 30.88
CA ILE A 43 5.38 12.97 31.46
C ILE A 43 4.65 12.63 32.76
N CYS A 44 3.86 11.56 32.76
CA CYS A 44 3.12 11.10 33.95
C CYS A 44 4.07 10.67 35.07
N HIS A 45 5.17 9.99 34.74
CA HIS A 45 6.19 9.58 35.69
C HIS A 45 6.91 10.79 36.30
N ALA A 46 7.33 11.74 35.47
CA ALA A 46 7.95 12.98 35.94
C ALA A 46 6.99 13.78 36.84
N ALA A 47 5.72 13.89 36.47
CA ALA A 47 4.70 14.55 37.29
C ALA A 47 4.46 13.82 38.62
N TRP A 48 4.57 12.50 38.64
CA TRP A 48 4.47 11.70 39.85
C TRP A 48 5.65 11.92 40.80
N GLN A 49 6.88 11.91 40.27
CA GLN A 49 8.10 12.22 41.04
C GLN A 49 8.05 13.65 41.60
N ALA A 50 7.63 14.61 40.79
CA ALA A 50 7.51 16.02 41.16
C ALA A 50 6.48 16.32 42.26
N ARG A 51 5.76 15.31 42.78
CA ARG A 51 4.92 15.45 43.97
C ARG A 51 5.74 15.63 45.26
N HIS A 52 6.95 15.10 45.31
CA HIS A 52 7.83 15.13 46.49
C HIS A 52 8.98 16.14 46.37
N TRP A 53 9.07 16.85 45.23
CA TRP A 53 10.08 17.86 45.01
C TRP A 53 9.90 19.05 45.96
N GLN A 54 11.02 19.65 46.37
CA GLN A 54 11.01 20.72 47.36
C GLN A 54 11.02 22.11 46.69
N PRO A 55 10.25 23.08 47.22
CA PRO A 55 10.24 24.43 46.69
C PRO A 55 11.50 25.20 47.13
N VAL A 56 12.20 25.80 46.17
CA VAL A 56 13.42 26.59 46.41
C VAL A 56 13.30 27.92 45.67
N PRO A 57 13.67 29.06 46.29
CA PRO A 57 13.70 30.34 45.61
C PRO A 57 14.78 30.35 44.52
N VAL A 58 14.43 30.83 43.33
CA VAL A 58 15.32 30.96 42.17
C VAL A 58 15.51 32.42 41.77
N GLU A 59 16.66 32.68 41.16
CA GLU A 59 16.97 33.91 40.45
C GLU A 59 16.94 33.63 38.94
N VAL A 60 16.14 34.39 38.20
CA VAL A 60 16.02 34.24 36.74
C VAL A 60 17.18 34.98 36.07
N LEU A 61 18.01 34.24 35.32
CA LEU A 61 19.17 34.80 34.61
C LEU A 61 18.78 35.31 33.22
N SER A 62 18.01 34.53 32.47
CA SER A 62 17.56 34.90 31.13
C SER A 62 16.26 34.17 30.74
N ALA A 63 15.41 34.82 29.96
CA ALA A 63 14.27 34.20 29.30
C ALA A 63 14.06 34.83 27.92
N ALA A 64 13.93 34.01 26.88
CA ALA A 64 13.67 34.47 25.51
C ALA A 64 12.83 33.45 24.74
N LEU A 65 11.87 33.92 23.96
CA LEU A 65 11.29 33.15 22.87
C LEU A 65 12.23 33.18 21.66
N GLN A 66 12.80 32.03 21.30
CA GLN A 66 13.41 31.89 19.97
C GLN A 66 12.32 31.54 18.97
N GLY A 67 12.04 32.46 18.04
CA GLY A 67 11.20 32.20 16.87
C GLY A 67 12.00 31.40 15.86
N ARG A 68 11.82 30.07 15.82
CA ARG A 68 12.49 29.21 14.85
C ARG A 68 11.59 29.07 13.64
N ARG A 69 11.97 29.71 12.54
CA ARG A 69 11.25 29.65 11.26
C ARG A 69 11.59 28.32 10.59
N ASP A 70 10.59 27.48 10.35
CA ASP A 70 10.78 26.24 9.61
C ASP A 70 10.88 26.50 8.09
N ALA A 71 11.20 25.45 7.33
CA ALA A 71 11.40 25.53 5.89
C ALA A 71 10.12 25.91 5.11
N ASP A 72 8.95 25.78 5.72
CA ASP A 72 7.64 26.13 5.15
C ASP A 72 7.18 27.55 5.57
N GLY A 73 7.98 28.27 6.38
CA GLY A 73 7.73 29.64 6.80
C GLY A 73 6.93 29.78 8.09
N ASP A 74 6.63 28.69 8.78
CA ASP A 74 5.91 28.67 10.05
C ASP A 74 6.86 28.98 11.22
N THR A 75 6.44 29.86 12.11
CA THR A 75 7.27 30.31 13.24
C THR A 75 6.89 29.49 14.48
N HIS A 76 7.83 28.66 14.94
CA HIS A 76 7.69 27.93 16.19
C HIS A 76 8.32 28.74 17.31
N ASP A 77 7.50 29.12 18.28
CA ASP A 77 7.96 29.75 19.50
C ASP A 77 8.61 28.65 20.37
N ALA A 78 9.85 28.87 20.80
CA ALA A 78 10.56 28.01 21.75
C ALA A 78 11.06 28.86 22.92
N LEU A 79 10.50 28.66 24.11
CA LEU A 79 10.96 29.31 25.32
C LEU A 79 12.29 28.71 25.80
N GLU A 80 13.35 29.51 25.77
CA GLU A 80 14.61 29.24 26.43
C GLU A 80 14.71 30.07 27.71
N ALA A 81 14.83 29.41 28.85
CA ALA A 81 15.03 30.06 30.15
C ALA A 81 16.30 29.54 30.81
N ARG A 82 16.94 30.38 31.63
CA ARG A 82 18.03 30.02 32.53
C ARG A 82 17.77 30.64 33.89
N TYR A 83 17.92 29.85 34.94
CA TYR A 83 17.75 30.33 36.32
C TYR A 83 18.71 29.59 37.25
N ARG A 84 19.03 30.25 38.36
CA ARG A 84 19.96 29.78 39.39
C ARG A 84 19.22 29.56 40.71
N TYR A 85 19.59 28.50 41.43
CA TYR A 85 19.11 28.21 42.79
C TYR A 85 20.23 27.69 43.66
N GLU A 86 20.00 27.74 44.97
CA GLU A 86 20.89 27.12 45.96
C GLU A 86 20.22 25.91 46.61
N TRP A 87 20.96 24.80 46.67
CA TRP A 87 20.55 23.59 47.37
C TRP A 87 21.66 23.17 48.32
N MET A 88 21.34 23.10 49.63
CA MET A 88 22.30 22.72 50.68
C MET A 88 23.63 23.50 50.62
N GLY A 89 23.57 24.80 50.33
CA GLY A 89 24.74 25.69 50.24
C GLY A 89 25.57 25.55 48.95
N ARG A 90 25.09 24.80 47.96
CA ARG A 90 25.68 24.72 46.61
C ARG A 90 24.77 25.39 45.58
N SER A 91 25.38 26.14 44.67
CA SER A 91 24.67 26.82 43.59
C SER A 91 24.53 25.91 42.37
N TYR A 92 23.34 25.87 41.80
CA TYR A 92 22.96 25.09 40.62
C TYR A 92 22.26 25.98 39.59
N GLU A 93 22.37 25.62 38.30
CA GLU A 93 21.65 26.25 37.21
C GLU A 93 20.77 25.24 36.49
N SER A 94 19.55 25.64 36.12
CA SER A 94 18.64 24.84 35.29
C SER A 94 18.03 25.69 34.17
N THR A 95 17.68 25.00 33.09
CA THR A 95 16.99 25.57 31.93
C THR A 95 15.55 25.06 31.78
N GLN A 96 15.14 24.12 32.63
CA GLN A 96 13.85 23.47 32.48
C GLN A 96 12.75 24.31 33.13
N VAL A 97 11.85 24.83 32.29
CA VAL A 97 10.63 25.50 32.77
C VAL A 97 9.52 24.49 33.04
N ARG A 98 9.45 23.40 32.27
CA ARG A 98 8.39 22.38 32.32
C ARG A 98 8.95 21.02 32.73
N LEU A 99 8.05 20.10 33.09
CA LEU A 99 8.39 18.70 33.32
C LEU A 99 9.09 18.07 32.08
N PRO A 100 10.15 17.25 32.29
CA PRO A 100 10.84 16.56 31.21
C PRO A 100 9.92 15.57 30.47
N GLY A 101 10.19 15.37 29.17
CA GLY A 101 9.40 14.49 28.28
C GLY A 101 8.25 15.18 27.52
N GLY A 102 8.00 16.47 27.76
CA GLY A 102 7.06 17.27 26.97
C GLY A 102 7.54 17.52 25.53
N MET A 103 6.60 17.75 24.60
CA MET A 103 6.93 18.15 23.23
C MET A 103 7.49 19.60 23.28
N GLY A 104 8.78 19.77 22.98
CA GLY A 104 9.53 21.00 23.29
C GLY A 104 9.09 22.26 22.54
N HIS A 105 8.42 22.09 21.39
CA HIS A 105 8.03 23.16 20.48
C HIS A 105 6.55 23.03 20.13
N ASP A 106 5.68 23.25 21.11
CA ASP A 106 4.24 23.19 20.86
C ASP A 106 3.57 24.56 20.88
N ASN A 107 2.77 24.84 19.84
CA ASN A 107 1.92 26.02 19.71
C ASN A 107 0.48 25.73 20.15
N PHE A 108 0.26 24.68 20.93
CA PHE A 108 -1.10 24.28 21.33
C PHE A 108 -1.75 25.28 22.28
N ASP A 109 -0.97 26.10 23.02
CA ASP A 109 -1.40 27.06 24.06
C ASP A 109 -0.43 28.25 24.15
N PRO A 110 -0.88 29.49 24.48
CA PRO A 110 -0.01 30.62 24.83
C PRO A 110 0.99 30.40 25.97
N TRP A 111 1.06 29.20 26.58
CA TRP A 111 1.93 28.85 27.70
C TRP A 111 3.38 29.35 27.53
N GLN A 112 3.95 29.27 26.33
CA GLN A 112 5.32 29.74 26.08
C GLN A 112 5.47 31.26 26.26
N ARG A 113 4.56 32.03 25.67
CA ARG A 113 4.50 33.49 25.81
C ARG A 113 4.16 33.91 27.23
N ASP A 114 3.23 33.22 27.89
CA ASP A 114 2.86 33.52 29.26
C ASP A 114 4.04 33.34 30.22
N TRP A 115 4.82 32.26 30.04
CA TRP A 115 6.02 32.02 30.84
C TRP A 115 7.17 32.96 30.51
N GLU A 116 7.36 33.35 29.25
CA GLU A 116 8.32 34.40 28.88
C GLU A 116 8.02 35.71 29.61
N LEU A 117 6.78 36.18 29.52
CA LEU A 117 6.33 37.41 30.19
C LEU A 117 6.52 37.33 31.70
N ARG A 118 6.22 36.17 32.29
CA ARG A 118 6.38 35.93 33.73
C ARG A 118 7.84 35.93 34.16
N LEU A 119 8.71 35.28 33.39
CA LEU A 119 10.14 35.20 33.70
C LEU A 119 10.83 36.55 33.52
N ASN A 120 10.52 37.28 32.46
CA ASN A 120 11.06 38.63 32.24
C ASN A 120 10.60 39.58 33.34
N ARG A 121 9.32 39.54 33.74
CA ARG A 121 8.84 40.36 34.87
C ARG A 121 9.59 40.05 36.16
N ALA A 122 9.79 38.76 36.47
CA ALA A 122 10.49 38.36 37.68
C ALA A 122 11.96 38.82 37.67
N ARG A 123 12.63 38.74 36.52
CA ARG A 123 13.99 39.26 36.36
C ARG A 123 14.05 40.77 36.54
N ASP A 124 13.16 41.51 35.87
CA ASP A 124 13.21 42.99 35.85
C ASP A 124 12.80 43.61 37.20
N SER A 125 12.08 42.86 38.04
CA SER A 125 11.66 43.28 39.39
C SER A 125 12.48 42.63 40.52
N GLU A 126 13.52 41.87 40.19
CA GLU A 126 14.33 41.06 41.13
C GLU A 126 13.47 40.14 42.03
N GLU A 127 12.30 39.73 41.54
CA GLU A 127 11.38 38.85 42.23
C GLU A 127 11.89 37.40 42.19
N ARG A 128 12.04 36.78 43.37
CA ARG A 128 12.43 35.37 43.46
C ARG A 128 11.25 34.47 43.15
N LEU A 129 11.30 33.78 42.00
CA LEU A 129 10.35 32.71 41.67
C LEU A 129 10.65 31.46 42.49
N VAL A 130 9.73 30.49 42.46
CA VAL A 130 9.91 29.18 43.10
C VAL A 130 10.13 28.13 42.03
N ALA A 131 11.24 27.41 42.11
CA ALA A 131 11.43 26.15 41.39
C ALA A 131 11.23 24.97 42.32
N TRP A 132 10.91 23.82 41.73
CA TRP A 132 10.76 22.55 42.40
C TRP A 132 11.99 21.70 42.08
N VAL A 133 12.79 21.42 43.10
CA VAL A 133 14.05 20.66 42.99
C VAL A 133 13.83 19.22 43.42
N ASP A 134 14.38 18.28 42.67
CA ASP A 134 14.42 16.88 43.07
C ASP A 134 15.45 16.69 44.21
N PRO A 135 15.04 16.28 45.42
CA PRO A 135 15.96 16.14 46.55
C PRO A 135 16.99 15.00 46.35
N ASP A 136 16.66 14.00 45.54
CA ASP A 136 17.55 12.88 45.23
C ASP A 136 18.53 13.24 44.08
N HIS A 137 18.11 14.16 43.21
CA HIS A 137 18.86 14.65 42.04
C HIS A 137 18.82 16.19 41.95
N PRO A 138 19.60 16.91 42.77
CA PRO A 138 19.52 18.37 42.88
C PRO A 138 19.88 19.12 41.59
N GLU A 139 20.50 18.46 40.62
CA GLU A 139 20.72 18.95 39.26
C GLU A 139 19.44 19.09 38.42
N ILE A 140 18.32 18.51 38.87
CA ILE A 140 17.02 18.58 38.21
C ILE A 140 16.11 19.52 38.99
N ALA A 141 15.73 20.63 38.34
CA ALA A 141 14.75 21.56 38.84
C ALA A 141 13.80 22.02 37.72
N VAL A 142 12.53 22.24 38.06
CA VAL A 142 11.52 22.81 37.13
C VAL A 142 10.73 23.94 37.77
N LEU A 143 10.32 24.92 36.97
CA LEU A 143 9.48 26.04 37.41
C LEU A 143 7.99 25.69 37.42
N ASP A 144 7.53 24.89 36.46
CA ASP A 144 6.15 24.42 36.32
C ASP A 144 6.09 22.89 36.39
N ARG A 145 5.63 22.37 37.54
CA ARG A 145 5.38 20.93 37.75
C ARG A 145 3.97 20.48 37.35
N ARG A 146 3.14 21.35 36.73
CA ARG A 146 1.76 21.01 36.37
C ARG A 146 1.71 20.17 35.10
N LEU A 147 0.80 19.19 35.10
CA LEU A 147 0.47 18.41 33.91
C LEU A 147 -0.24 19.31 32.89
N ARG A 148 0.30 19.39 31.68
CA ARG A 148 -0.34 20.05 30.55
C ARG A 148 -1.41 19.12 29.95
N TRP A 149 -2.58 19.08 30.59
CA TRP A 149 -3.68 18.20 30.22
C TRP A 149 -4.09 18.29 28.75
N ARG A 150 -4.04 19.49 28.15
CA ARG A 150 -4.34 19.67 26.71
C ARG A 150 -3.36 18.91 25.81
N GLN A 151 -2.07 18.92 26.15
CA GLN A 151 -1.03 18.17 25.45
C GLN A 151 -1.25 16.65 25.62
N LEU A 152 -1.57 16.19 26.83
CA LEU A 152 -1.86 14.77 27.09
C LEU A 152 -3.10 14.28 26.34
N LEU A 153 -4.19 15.03 26.39
CA LEU A 153 -5.43 14.73 25.66
C LEU A 153 -5.22 14.70 24.15
N PHE A 154 -4.33 15.53 23.63
CA PHE A 154 -3.96 15.50 22.21
C PHE A 154 -3.18 14.23 21.84
N MET A 155 -2.26 13.77 22.70
CA MET A 155 -1.44 12.58 22.45
C MET A 155 -2.19 11.25 22.67
N LEU A 156 -3.21 11.26 23.53
CA LEU A 156 -3.92 10.07 23.98
C LEU A 156 -4.55 9.25 22.84
N PRO A 157 -5.24 9.85 21.84
CA PRO A 157 -5.76 9.13 20.70
C PRO A 157 -4.65 8.43 19.91
N PHE A 158 -3.51 9.09 19.67
CA PHE A 158 -2.39 8.48 18.94
C PHE A 158 -1.84 7.27 19.70
N SER A 159 -1.60 7.39 21.00
CA SER A 159 -1.14 6.29 21.85
C SER A 159 -2.07 5.08 21.79
N ILE A 160 -3.38 5.28 21.95
CA ILE A 160 -4.35 4.17 22.00
C ILE A 160 -4.57 3.55 20.62
N VAL A 161 -4.87 4.39 19.62
CA VAL A 161 -5.35 3.97 18.30
C VAL A 161 -4.24 3.31 17.51
N PHE A 162 -3.08 3.95 17.42
CA PHE A 162 -1.98 3.46 16.62
C PHE A 162 -1.39 2.18 17.23
N SER A 163 -1.38 2.07 18.57
CA SER A 163 -1.01 0.83 19.26
C SER A 163 -2.00 -0.30 18.99
N LEU A 164 -3.31 -0.01 19.02
CA LEU A 164 -4.34 -1.01 18.73
C LEU A 164 -4.30 -1.50 17.28
N ILE A 165 -4.14 -0.59 16.32
CA ILE A 165 -3.98 -0.93 14.89
C ILE A 165 -2.70 -1.74 14.68
N GLY A 166 -1.60 -1.32 15.30
CA GLY A 166 -0.33 -2.04 15.24
C GLY A 166 -0.44 -3.46 15.79
N ALA A 167 -1.08 -3.63 16.95
CA ALA A 167 -1.33 -4.93 17.56
C ALA A 167 -2.29 -5.81 16.72
N ALA A 168 -3.32 -5.22 16.13
CA ALA A 168 -4.25 -5.94 15.24
C ALA A 168 -3.55 -6.40 13.96
N ALA A 169 -2.74 -5.55 13.33
CA ALA A 169 -1.95 -5.89 12.16
C ALA A 169 -0.91 -6.98 12.47
N PHE A 170 -0.24 -6.88 13.62
CA PHE A 170 0.67 -7.92 14.11
C PHE A 170 -0.06 -9.24 14.35
N GLY A 171 -1.19 -9.21 15.04
CA GLY A 171 -2.03 -10.38 15.30
C GLY A 171 -2.54 -11.05 14.01
N ALA A 172 -2.96 -10.25 13.03
CA ALA A 172 -3.38 -10.73 11.72
C ALA A 172 -2.22 -11.39 10.95
N GLY A 173 -1.04 -10.76 10.91
CA GLY A 173 0.16 -11.33 10.32
C GLY A 173 0.58 -12.63 11.01
N TRP A 174 0.53 -12.67 12.34
CA TRP A 174 0.83 -13.85 13.15
C TRP A 174 -0.16 -15.00 12.88
N LEU A 175 -1.47 -14.71 12.82
CA LEU A 175 -2.48 -15.70 12.44
C LEU A 175 -2.27 -16.19 11.01
N MET A 176 -1.88 -15.34 10.06
CA MET A 176 -1.58 -15.77 8.68
C MET A 176 -0.39 -16.74 8.62
N VAL A 177 0.63 -16.54 9.46
CA VAL A 177 1.77 -17.47 9.59
C VAL A 177 1.36 -18.78 10.26
N ARG A 178 0.47 -18.73 11.25
CA ARG A 178 0.02 -19.91 12.02
C ARG A 178 -1.13 -20.69 11.39
N SER A 179 -1.93 -20.06 10.54
CA SER A 179 -3.11 -20.70 9.95
C SER A 179 -2.70 -21.68 8.85
N ARG A 180 -2.97 -22.97 9.08
CA ARG A 180 -3.33 -23.87 7.98
C ARG A 180 -4.73 -23.43 7.57
N THR A 181 -4.87 -22.92 6.35
CA THR A 181 -6.15 -22.51 5.76
C THR A 181 -7.16 -23.63 5.94
N THR A 182 -8.01 -23.52 6.95
CA THR A 182 -9.18 -24.36 7.12
C THR A 182 -10.27 -23.74 6.25
N GLU A 183 -10.87 -24.57 5.40
CA GLU A 183 -11.90 -24.22 4.41
C GLU A 183 -13.12 -23.48 4.99
N ALA A 184 -13.23 -23.39 6.31
CA ALA A 184 -14.30 -22.69 7.04
C ALA A 184 -14.36 -21.17 6.80
N ALA A 185 -13.29 -20.52 6.33
CA ALA A 185 -13.31 -19.08 6.04
C ALA A 185 -14.01 -18.72 4.71
N VAL A 186 -14.10 -19.67 3.77
CA VAL A 186 -14.76 -19.47 2.45
C VAL A 186 -16.29 -19.65 2.57
N ALA A 187 -16.77 -20.32 3.61
CA ALA A 187 -18.19 -20.56 3.85
C ALA A 187 -18.97 -19.35 4.40
N ARG A 188 -18.31 -18.22 4.74
CA ARG A 188 -18.97 -17.03 5.34
C ARG A 188 -19.65 -16.07 4.35
N GLN A 189 -19.68 -16.37 3.05
CA GLN A 189 -20.30 -15.51 2.02
C GLN A 189 -21.67 -16.02 1.51
N ALA A 190 -22.42 -16.76 2.34
CA ALA A 190 -23.66 -17.41 1.93
C ALA A 190 -24.96 -16.80 2.51
N GLN A 191 -24.96 -15.52 2.90
CA GLN A 191 -26.18 -14.87 3.40
C GLN A 191 -26.29 -13.43 2.88
N PRO A 192 -27.51 -12.91 2.61
CA PRO A 192 -27.71 -11.48 2.35
C PRO A 192 -27.08 -10.71 3.50
N ALA A 193 -26.33 -9.64 3.19
CA ALA A 193 -25.50 -8.87 4.13
C ALA A 193 -26.02 -9.00 5.58
N PRO A 194 -25.45 -9.91 6.40
CA PRO A 194 -26.01 -10.17 7.71
C PRO A 194 -25.96 -8.87 8.54
N PRO A 195 -26.82 -8.70 9.55
CA PRO A 195 -26.74 -7.56 10.47
C PRO A 195 -25.33 -7.35 11.05
N GLN A 196 -24.50 -8.40 11.08
CA GLN A 196 -23.08 -8.38 11.44
C GLN A 196 -22.19 -7.54 10.50
N GLN A 197 -22.49 -7.43 9.20
CA GLN A 197 -21.74 -6.56 8.29
C GLN A 197 -22.05 -5.07 8.54
N ALA A 198 -23.32 -4.76 8.82
CA ALA A 198 -23.71 -3.41 9.22
C ALA A 198 -23.05 -3.03 10.56
N LEU A 199 -23.04 -3.95 11.54
CA LEU A 199 -22.29 -3.79 12.80
C LEU A 199 -20.80 -3.55 12.55
N GLY A 200 -20.16 -4.33 11.69
CA GLY A 200 -18.74 -4.14 11.33
C GLY A 200 -18.47 -2.77 10.69
N ALA A 201 -19.30 -2.34 9.75
CA ALA A 201 -19.19 -1.03 9.11
C ALA A 201 -19.37 0.12 10.11
N TRP A 202 -20.35 0.02 11.02
CA TRP A 202 -20.55 1.00 12.09
C TRP A 202 -19.41 1.03 13.10
N SER A 203 -18.88 -0.12 13.51
CA SER A 203 -17.73 -0.17 14.41
C SER A 203 -16.53 0.56 13.83
N ILE A 204 -16.22 0.32 12.54
CA ILE A 204 -15.13 1.02 11.85
C ILE A 204 -15.43 2.52 11.72
N ALA A 205 -16.65 2.89 11.34
CA ALA A 205 -17.03 4.30 11.15
C ALA A 205 -17.01 5.09 12.47
N ILE A 206 -17.61 4.56 13.53
CA ILE A 206 -17.63 5.18 14.87
C ILE A 206 -16.21 5.30 15.40
N PHE A 207 -15.40 4.25 15.28
CA PHE A 207 -14.00 4.28 15.70
C PHE A 207 -13.22 5.38 14.97
N TRP A 208 -13.26 5.39 13.63
CA TRP A 208 -12.55 6.37 12.82
C TRP A 208 -13.00 7.81 13.12
N CYS A 209 -14.31 8.04 13.17
CA CYS A 209 -14.86 9.37 13.42
C CYS A 209 -14.60 9.84 14.85
N GLY A 210 -14.65 8.94 15.83
CA GLY A 210 -14.35 9.23 17.23
C GLY A 210 -12.93 9.73 17.48
N ILE A 211 -12.02 9.50 16.52
CA ILE A 211 -10.64 9.96 16.58
C ILE A 211 -10.45 11.17 15.66
N ALA A 212 -10.86 11.04 14.40
CA ALA A 212 -10.63 12.06 13.38
C ALA A 212 -11.34 13.37 13.72
N PHE A 213 -12.58 13.33 14.24
CA PHE A 213 -13.38 14.54 14.43
C PHE A 213 -12.90 15.38 15.62
N PRO A 214 -12.61 14.82 16.81
CA PRO A 214 -12.06 15.60 17.91
C PRO A 214 -10.69 16.21 17.57
N VAL A 215 -9.81 15.42 16.92
CA VAL A 215 -8.49 15.93 16.51
C VAL A 215 -8.64 17.03 15.45
N ALA A 216 -9.56 16.88 14.49
CA ALA A 216 -9.87 17.94 13.54
C ALA A 216 -10.38 19.21 14.21
N GLY A 217 -11.29 19.08 15.19
CA GLY A 217 -11.78 20.21 15.97
C GLY A 217 -10.67 20.93 16.73
N LEU A 218 -9.74 20.19 17.33
CA LEU A 218 -8.57 20.77 18.00
C LEU A 218 -7.61 21.46 17.02
N VAL A 219 -7.35 20.85 15.87
CA VAL A 219 -6.45 21.41 14.83
C VAL A 219 -7.05 22.66 14.19
N TRP A 220 -8.33 22.65 13.84
CA TRP A 220 -9.01 23.82 13.26
C TRP A 220 -9.30 24.92 14.29
N GLY A 221 -9.42 24.57 15.56
CA GLY A 221 -9.52 25.53 16.66
C GLY A 221 -8.17 26.13 17.10
N ALA A 222 -7.05 25.55 16.64
CA ALA A 222 -5.70 26.04 16.88
C ALA A 222 -5.20 26.86 15.69
N THR A 223 -4.15 27.65 15.89
CA THR A 223 -3.40 28.32 14.81
C THR A 223 -2.48 27.31 14.12
N ALA A 224 -3.06 26.27 13.52
CA ALA A 224 -2.33 25.25 12.76
C ALA A 224 -2.12 25.71 11.31
N PRO A 225 -0.98 25.37 10.67
CA PRO A 225 -0.74 25.69 9.27
C PRO A 225 -1.83 25.10 8.36
N ALA A 226 -2.14 25.83 7.28
CA ALA A 226 -3.27 25.53 6.40
C ALA A 226 -3.20 24.10 5.80
N TRP A 227 -2.00 23.60 5.51
CA TRP A 227 -1.82 22.25 4.96
C TRP A 227 -2.18 21.16 5.98
N VAL A 228 -1.91 21.36 7.28
CA VAL A 228 -2.31 20.41 8.34
C VAL A 228 -3.82 20.39 8.48
N SER A 229 -4.45 21.57 8.45
CA SER A 229 -5.91 21.72 8.47
C SER A 229 -6.57 21.04 7.26
N LEU A 230 -5.96 21.14 6.07
CA LEU A 230 -6.46 20.50 4.85
C LEU A 230 -6.26 18.98 4.87
N MET A 231 -5.09 18.50 5.32
CA MET A 231 -4.80 17.08 5.53
C MET A 231 -5.82 16.46 6.50
N MET A 232 -6.09 17.14 7.62
CA MET A 232 -7.07 16.69 8.60
C MET A 232 -8.50 16.68 8.03
N GLY A 233 -8.82 17.63 7.14
CA GLY A 233 -10.06 17.61 6.36
C GLY A 233 -10.24 16.35 5.51
N ALA A 234 -9.16 15.79 4.95
CA ALA A 234 -9.23 14.51 4.23
C ALA A 234 -9.60 13.34 5.15
N PHE A 235 -9.08 13.30 6.38
CA PHE A 235 -9.43 12.28 7.38
C PHE A 235 -10.91 12.37 7.81
N VAL A 236 -11.42 13.60 7.98
CA VAL A 236 -12.85 13.83 8.26
C VAL A 236 -13.72 13.36 7.09
N TRP A 237 -13.33 13.65 5.85
CA TRP A 237 -14.03 13.18 4.66
C TRP A 237 -14.09 11.66 4.57
N VAL A 238 -13.00 10.95 4.87
CA VAL A 238 -13.00 9.49 4.97
C VAL A 238 -13.99 9.02 6.05
N GLY A 239 -14.03 9.69 7.20
CA GLY A 239 -15.01 9.40 8.25
C GLY A 239 -16.46 9.55 7.79
N LEU A 240 -16.77 10.64 7.09
CA LEU A 240 -18.10 10.87 6.51
C LEU A 240 -18.47 9.81 5.47
N ALA A 241 -17.53 9.40 4.62
CA ALA A 241 -17.74 8.33 3.65
C ALA A 241 -18.01 6.98 4.34
N LEU A 242 -17.32 6.68 5.44
CA LEU A 242 -17.54 5.49 6.26
C LEU A 242 -18.91 5.52 6.95
N LEU A 243 -19.32 6.66 7.51
CA LEU A 243 -20.65 6.84 8.11
C LEU A 243 -21.76 6.64 7.07
N TRP A 244 -21.59 7.24 5.89
CA TRP A 244 -22.53 7.07 4.78
C TRP A 244 -22.62 5.60 4.34
N SER A 245 -21.49 4.90 4.25
CA SER A 245 -21.43 3.46 4.00
C SER A 245 -22.16 2.66 5.08
N GLY A 246 -21.96 2.98 6.35
CA GLY A 246 -22.67 2.36 7.49
C GLY A 246 -24.19 2.55 7.40
N VAL A 247 -24.64 3.76 7.09
CA VAL A 247 -26.07 4.08 6.87
C VAL A 247 -26.62 3.30 5.68
N LYS A 248 -25.93 3.30 4.54
CA LYS A 248 -26.34 2.57 3.32
C LYS A 248 -26.48 1.08 3.59
N THR A 249 -25.48 0.48 4.22
CA THR A 249 -25.46 -0.96 4.56
C THR A 249 -26.58 -1.30 5.56
N SER A 250 -26.83 -0.43 6.54
CA SER A 250 -27.90 -0.61 7.52
C SER A 250 -29.29 -0.50 6.91
N ARG A 251 -29.50 0.46 6.00
CA ARG A 251 -30.74 0.58 5.23
C ARG A 251 -31.00 -0.68 4.43
N GLN A 252 -29.99 -1.19 3.71
CA GLN A 252 -30.12 -2.46 2.97
C GLN A 252 -30.44 -3.64 3.90
N ALA A 253 -29.69 -3.80 4.99
CA ALA A 253 -29.93 -4.89 5.96
C ALA A 253 -31.34 -4.81 6.57
N TRP A 254 -31.85 -3.61 6.83
CA TRP A 254 -33.20 -3.40 7.36
C TRP A 254 -34.30 -3.65 6.32
N THR A 255 -34.11 -3.19 5.08
CA THR A 255 -35.07 -3.39 3.97
C THR A 255 -35.27 -4.87 3.67
N TYR A 256 -34.17 -5.65 3.65
CA TYR A 256 -34.18 -7.07 3.31
C TYR A 256 -34.27 -8.00 4.52
N ARG A 257 -34.45 -7.47 5.74
CA ARG A 257 -34.56 -8.30 6.96
C ARG A 257 -35.77 -9.22 6.87
N GLY A 258 -35.53 -10.53 6.93
CA GLY A 258 -36.56 -11.56 6.79
C GLY A 258 -36.82 -12.01 5.35
N ALA A 259 -36.03 -11.54 4.37
CA ALA A 259 -36.04 -12.10 3.03
C ALA A 259 -35.44 -13.51 3.03
N THR A 260 -36.09 -14.44 2.32
CA THR A 260 -35.65 -15.84 2.22
C THR A 260 -35.56 -16.27 0.77
N VAL A 261 -34.46 -16.93 0.39
CA VAL A 261 -34.27 -17.49 -0.95
C VAL A 261 -34.19 -18.99 -0.85
N GLN A 262 -34.92 -19.68 -1.74
CA GLN A 262 -34.89 -21.12 -1.90
C GLN A 262 -34.55 -21.46 -3.35
N PHE A 263 -33.69 -22.46 -3.52
CA PHE A 263 -33.33 -23.02 -4.81
C PHE A 263 -33.98 -24.39 -4.92
N GLN A 264 -34.56 -24.70 -6.09
CA GLN A 264 -35.09 -26.02 -6.40
C GLN A 264 -34.53 -26.49 -7.75
N PRO A 265 -33.65 -27.52 -7.77
CA PRO A 265 -33.10 -28.24 -6.60
C PRO A 265 -32.23 -27.36 -5.70
N SER A 266 -32.06 -27.76 -4.43
CA SER A 266 -31.32 -26.99 -3.40
C SER A 266 -29.85 -26.73 -3.75
N GLN A 267 -29.28 -27.57 -4.61
CA GLN A 267 -27.98 -27.38 -5.22
C GLN A 267 -28.16 -27.44 -6.75
N PRO A 268 -28.16 -26.29 -7.44
CA PRO A 268 -28.21 -26.23 -8.89
C PRO A 268 -27.05 -27.01 -9.51
N LEU A 269 -27.36 -27.86 -10.50
CA LEU A 269 -26.38 -28.69 -11.20
C LEU A 269 -26.04 -28.08 -12.55
N ALA A 270 -24.77 -28.15 -12.96
CA ALA A 270 -24.36 -27.77 -14.30
C ALA A 270 -25.15 -28.54 -15.37
N GLY A 271 -25.55 -27.86 -16.44
CA GLY A 271 -26.37 -28.42 -17.52
C GLY A 271 -27.85 -28.61 -17.18
N ALA A 272 -28.30 -28.30 -15.96
CA ALA A 272 -29.68 -28.45 -15.55
C ALA A 272 -30.37 -27.10 -15.30
N SER A 273 -31.69 -27.07 -15.49
CA SER A 273 -32.50 -25.94 -15.05
C SER A 273 -32.71 -25.96 -13.54
N PHE A 274 -32.76 -24.79 -12.91
CA PHE A 274 -33.20 -24.65 -11.53
C PHE A 274 -34.15 -23.46 -11.38
N THR A 275 -35.02 -23.55 -10.38
CA THR A 275 -35.98 -22.48 -10.04
C THR A 275 -35.53 -21.79 -8.76
N VAL A 276 -35.55 -20.46 -8.78
CA VAL A 276 -35.34 -19.60 -7.62
C VAL A 276 -36.69 -19.14 -7.12
N SER A 277 -36.96 -19.35 -5.83
CA SER A 277 -38.10 -18.77 -5.12
C SER A 277 -37.58 -17.78 -4.08
N TRP A 278 -37.81 -16.49 -4.31
CA TRP A 278 -37.37 -15.43 -3.42
C TRP A 278 -38.57 -14.73 -2.77
N ARG A 279 -38.70 -14.89 -1.45
CA ARG A 279 -39.73 -14.21 -0.66
C ARG A 279 -39.17 -12.89 -0.13
N LEU A 280 -39.73 -11.79 -0.59
CA LEU A 280 -39.43 -10.44 -0.16
C LEU A 280 -40.41 -9.99 0.93
N PRO A 281 -39.94 -9.43 2.06
CA PRO A 281 -40.82 -8.84 3.06
C PRO A 281 -41.54 -7.61 2.47
N ALA A 282 -42.67 -7.20 3.07
CA ALA A 282 -43.50 -6.09 2.59
C ALA A 282 -42.70 -4.79 2.33
N ARG A 283 -41.68 -4.51 3.15
CA ARG A 283 -40.77 -3.36 3.00
C ARG A 283 -39.98 -3.40 1.69
N ALA A 284 -39.35 -4.53 1.38
CA ALA A 284 -38.63 -4.70 0.12
C ALA A 284 -39.61 -4.77 -1.06
N ALA A 285 -40.72 -5.48 -0.90
CA ALA A 285 -41.74 -5.59 -1.94
C ALA A 285 -42.31 -4.23 -2.38
N ALA A 286 -42.52 -3.30 -1.46
CA ALA A 286 -43.00 -1.95 -1.79
C ALA A 286 -42.01 -1.17 -2.66
N HIS A 287 -40.71 -1.27 -2.38
CA HIS A 287 -39.66 -0.63 -3.18
C HIS A 287 -39.69 -1.12 -4.63
N TRP A 288 -39.75 -2.43 -4.82
CA TRP A 288 -39.71 -3.02 -6.15
C TRP A 288 -41.05 -2.96 -6.91
N ARG A 289 -42.19 -2.88 -6.21
CA ARG A 289 -43.51 -2.71 -6.84
C ARG A 289 -43.59 -1.40 -7.64
N ALA A 290 -42.89 -0.36 -7.19
CA ALA A 290 -42.82 0.92 -7.88
C ALA A 290 -42.06 0.83 -9.22
N GLU A 291 -41.14 -0.14 -9.37
CA GLU A 291 -40.30 -0.27 -10.57
C GLU A 291 -40.96 -1.09 -11.69
N GLY A 292 -42.02 -1.86 -11.37
CA GLY A 292 -42.89 -2.51 -12.37
C GLY A 292 -42.25 -3.61 -13.23
N ARG A 293 -40.96 -3.93 -13.03
CA ARG A 293 -40.24 -4.99 -13.75
C ARG A 293 -39.39 -5.81 -12.79
N TRP A 294 -39.57 -7.12 -12.83
CA TRP A 294 -38.90 -8.08 -11.95
C TRP A 294 -37.91 -8.87 -12.78
N CYS A 295 -36.65 -8.46 -12.78
CA CYS A 295 -35.58 -9.16 -13.49
C CYS A 295 -34.56 -9.68 -12.49
N LEU A 296 -34.36 -11.00 -12.49
CA LEU A 296 -33.30 -11.64 -11.74
C LEU A 296 -32.18 -12.02 -12.70
N ARG A 297 -30.95 -11.71 -12.33
CA ARG A 297 -29.75 -12.03 -13.09
C ARG A 297 -28.91 -13.04 -12.32
N LEU A 298 -28.55 -14.14 -12.95
CA LEU A 298 -27.50 -15.03 -12.50
C LEU A 298 -26.19 -14.62 -13.18
N ALA A 299 -25.22 -14.18 -12.39
CA ALA A 299 -23.92 -13.73 -12.84
C ALA A 299 -22.82 -14.70 -12.42
N GLN A 300 -21.96 -15.09 -13.36
CA GLN A 300 -20.69 -15.73 -13.04
C GLN A 300 -19.59 -14.66 -12.90
N VAL A 301 -18.96 -14.62 -11.74
CA VAL A 301 -17.86 -13.71 -11.42
C VAL A 301 -16.57 -14.52 -11.28
N ARG A 302 -15.51 -14.08 -11.96
CA ARG A 302 -14.14 -14.54 -11.76
C ARG A 302 -13.42 -13.54 -10.88
N ILE A 303 -12.75 -14.02 -9.84
CA ILE A 303 -12.03 -13.20 -8.87
C ILE A 303 -10.55 -13.58 -8.93
N ASP A 304 -9.71 -12.62 -9.32
CA ASP A 304 -8.26 -12.75 -9.16
C ASP A 304 -7.88 -12.30 -7.74
N ASP A 305 -7.61 -13.30 -6.90
CA ASP A 305 -7.18 -13.12 -5.51
C ASP A 305 -5.65 -13.26 -5.35
N SER A 306 -4.89 -13.20 -6.45
CA SER A 306 -3.43 -13.32 -6.42
C SER A 306 -2.71 -12.07 -5.91
N ASN A 307 -3.39 -10.92 -5.87
CA ASN A 307 -2.88 -9.63 -5.40
C ASN A 307 -3.86 -8.97 -4.42
N SER A 308 -3.41 -7.93 -3.69
CA SER A 308 -4.21 -7.23 -2.68
C SER A 308 -5.45 -6.51 -3.23
N GLY A 309 -5.50 -6.24 -4.53
CA GLY A 309 -6.70 -5.79 -5.22
C GLY A 309 -7.45 -7.00 -5.76
N ASN A 310 -8.56 -7.38 -5.12
CA ASN A 310 -9.47 -8.38 -5.65
C ASN A 310 -10.09 -7.84 -6.94
N ALA A 311 -9.49 -8.16 -8.08
CA ALA A 311 -10.05 -7.79 -9.38
C ALA A 311 -11.18 -8.77 -9.69
N GLU A 312 -12.41 -8.27 -9.65
CA GLU A 312 -13.59 -9.03 -10.04
C GLU A 312 -13.90 -8.75 -11.52
N ARG A 313 -14.06 -9.79 -12.34
CA ARG A 313 -14.68 -9.66 -13.66
C ARG A 313 -15.92 -10.53 -13.74
N ARG A 314 -16.99 -9.98 -14.29
CA ARG A 314 -18.18 -10.75 -14.61
C ARG A 314 -18.02 -11.33 -16.02
N VAL A 315 -18.18 -12.63 -16.15
CA VAL A 315 -17.88 -13.37 -17.39
C VAL A 315 -19.12 -13.94 -18.06
N GLU A 316 -20.18 -14.16 -17.29
CA GLU A 316 -21.45 -14.66 -17.82
C GLU A 316 -22.61 -13.99 -17.09
N GLU A 317 -23.66 -13.67 -17.85
CA GLU A 317 -24.91 -13.10 -17.36
C GLU A 317 -26.09 -13.85 -17.97
N ILE A 318 -26.94 -14.43 -17.13
CA ILE A 318 -28.18 -15.10 -17.53
C ILE A 318 -29.30 -14.36 -16.82
N SER A 319 -30.17 -13.69 -17.57
CA SER A 319 -31.29 -12.92 -17.02
C SER A 319 -32.60 -13.64 -17.24
N ALA A 320 -33.45 -13.65 -16.22
CA ALA A 320 -34.79 -14.23 -16.28
C ALA A 320 -35.81 -13.25 -15.68
N HIS A 321 -36.94 -13.12 -16.37
CA HIS A 321 -38.10 -12.44 -15.81
C HIS A 321 -38.68 -13.27 -14.67
N ALA A 322 -38.94 -12.63 -13.54
CA ALA A 322 -39.53 -13.27 -12.39
C ALA A 322 -41.05 -13.08 -12.38
N GLU A 323 -41.78 -14.17 -12.21
CA GLU A 323 -43.21 -14.15 -11.92
C GLU A 323 -43.42 -13.70 -10.47
N ALA A 324 -44.19 -12.63 -10.30
CA ALA A 324 -44.41 -12.02 -9.00
C ALA A 324 -45.79 -12.41 -8.45
N THR A 325 -45.82 -13.17 -7.36
CA THR A 325 -47.06 -13.55 -6.65
C THR A 325 -47.15 -12.77 -5.33
N PRO A 326 -48.18 -11.92 -5.13
CA PRO A 326 -48.36 -11.20 -3.87
C PRO A 326 -48.76 -12.15 -2.73
N GLY A 327 -48.17 -11.97 -1.55
CA GLY A 327 -48.56 -12.66 -0.32
C GLY A 327 -49.59 -11.85 0.50
N GLY A 328 -50.42 -12.54 1.28
CA GLY A 328 -51.48 -11.91 2.10
C GLY A 328 -50.97 -10.99 3.24
N ASP A 329 -49.69 -11.09 3.59
CA ASP A 329 -48.96 -10.25 4.54
C ASP A 329 -48.27 -9.03 3.89
N GLY A 330 -48.59 -8.75 2.61
CA GLY A 330 -47.93 -7.70 1.82
C GLY A 330 -46.56 -8.10 1.27
N SER A 331 -46.07 -9.31 1.58
CA SER A 331 -44.87 -9.88 0.98
C SER A 331 -45.02 -10.10 -0.53
N LEU A 332 -43.92 -10.39 -1.19
CA LEU A 332 -43.90 -10.73 -2.60
C LEU A 332 -43.02 -11.96 -2.82
N LEU A 333 -43.58 -12.97 -3.48
CA LEU A 333 -42.84 -14.13 -3.91
C LEU A 333 -42.46 -13.96 -5.38
N LEU A 334 -41.16 -13.88 -5.64
CA LEU A 334 -40.59 -13.87 -6.98
C LEU A 334 -40.12 -15.27 -7.36
N LYS A 335 -40.60 -15.78 -8.49
CA LYS A 335 -40.17 -17.06 -9.05
C LYS A 335 -39.52 -16.85 -10.41
N ALA A 336 -38.30 -17.34 -10.60
CA ALA A 336 -37.63 -17.32 -11.88
C ALA A 336 -36.94 -18.67 -12.14
N ARG A 337 -36.90 -19.08 -13.41
CA ARG A 337 -36.19 -20.28 -13.86
C ARG A 337 -34.93 -19.86 -14.59
N PHE A 338 -33.82 -20.53 -14.28
CA PHE A 338 -32.53 -20.36 -14.94
C PHE A 338 -32.06 -21.69 -15.50
N ASP A 339 -31.42 -21.64 -16.67
CA ASP A 339 -30.79 -22.80 -17.30
C ASP A 339 -29.27 -22.66 -17.17
N LEU A 340 -28.63 -23.60 -16.47
CA LEU A 340 -27.18 -23.58 -16.29
C LEU A 340 -26.47 -24.21 -17.50
N PRO A 341 -25.38 -23.60 -17.99
CA PRO A 341 -24.52 -24.23 -18.98
C PRO A 341 -23.96 -25.59 -18.51
N VAL A 342 -23.75 -26.52 -19.44
CA VAL A 342 -23.20 -27.85 -19.15
C VAL A 342 -21.78 -27.78 -18.58
N ASP A 343 -21.01 -26.77 -18.99
CA ASP A 343 -19.65 -26.51 -18.54
C ASP A 343 -19.57 -25.66 -17.26
N ALA A 344 -20.71 -25.34 -16.62
CA ALA A 344 -20.77 -24.46 -15.45
C ALA A 344 -19.89 -25.00 -14.30
N PRO A 345 -18.84 -24.25 -13.89
CA PRO A 345 -17.97 -24.67 -12.80
C PRO A 345 -18.66 -24.52 -11.43
N SER A 346 -18.24 -25.34 -10.46
CA SER A 346 -18.75 -25.29 -9.09
C SER A 346 -18.46 -23.95 -8.40
N GLN A 347 -19.36 -23.56 -7.49
CA GLN A 347 -19.17 -22.41 -6.60
C GLN A 347 -17.85 -22.51 -5.83
N SER A 348 -17.08 -21.43 -5.83
CA SER A 348 -15.76 -21.33 -5.20
C SER A 348 -14.70 -22.31 -5.72
N SER A 349 -14.90 -22.92 -6.89
CA SER A 349 -13.84 -23.64 -7.60
C SER A 349 -12.82 -22.67 -8.20
N ARG A 350 -11.68 -23.19 -8.68
CA ARG A 350 -10.72 -22.42 -9.49
C ARG A 350 -10.79 -22.81 -10.95
N ARG A 351 -10.80 -21.82 -11.82
CA ARG A 351 -10.71 -21.94 -13.28
C ARG A 351 -9.69 -20.94 -13.78
N SER A 352 -8.70 -21.40 -14.55
CA SER A 352 -7.65 -20.56 -15.11
C SER A 352 -6.94 -19.65 -14.10
N GLY A 353 -6.76 -20.14 -12.86
CA GLY A 353 -6.11 -19.41 -11.77
C GLY A 353 -7.04 -18.48 -10.96
N GLU A 354 -8.22 -18.15 -11.46
CA GLU A 354 -9.20 -17.30 -10.78
C GLU A 354 -10.20 -18.12 -9.95
N LYS A 355 -10.70 -17.54 -8.85
CA LYS A 355 -11.82 -18.10 -8.08
C LYS A 355 -13.13 -17.83 -8.81
N VAL A 356 -14.01 -18.82 -8.87
CA VAL A 356 -15.35 -18.72 -9.47
C VAL A 356 -16.39 -18.44 -8.38
N ASP A 357 -17.17 -17.38 -8.53
CA ASP A 357 -18.35 -17.10 -7.71
C ASP A 357 -19.60 -16.89 -8.58
N TRP A 358 -20.67 -17.62 -8.28
CA TRP A 358 -22.00 -17.45 -8.86
C TRP A 358 -22.84 -16.57 -7.96
N ARG A 359 -23.41 -15.50 -8.52
CA ARG A 359 -24.22 -14.52 -7.78
C ARG A 359 -25.57 -14.35 -8.45
N LEU A 360 -26.64 -14.53 -7.68
CA LEU A 360 -27.99 -14.11 -8.02
C LEU A 360 -28.13 -12.64 -7.67
N GLU A 361 -28.40 -11.80 -8.65
CA GLU A 361 -28.56 -10.37 -8.54
C GLU A 361 -30.01 -9.98 -8.87
N CYS A 362 -30.56 -9.02 -8.12
CA CYS A 362 -31.76 -8.32 -8.53
C CYS A 362 -31.34 -7.01 -9.20
N VAL A 363 -31.72 -6.83 -10.46
CA VAL A 363 -31.36 -5.65 -11.26
C VAL A 363 -32.52 -4.68 -11.30
N ASP A 364 -32.21 -3.41 -11.06
CA ASP A 364 -33.16 -2.30 -11.22
C ASP A 364 -33.41 -1.98 -12.70
N ALA A 365 -34.28 -1.00 -12.97
CA ALA A 365 -34.57 -0.53 -14.32
C ALA A 365 -33.34 0.00 -15.09
N ALA A 366 -32.26 0.36 -14.40
CA ALA A 366 -31.00 0.81 -14.98
C ALA A 366 -29.98 -0.34 -15.19
N GLY A 367 -30.33 -1.58 -14.83
CA GLY A 367 -29.45 -2.75 -14.93
C GLY A 367 -28.40 -2.86 -13.83
N VAL A 368 -28.51 -2.02 -12.79
CA VAL A 368 -27.61 -2.01 -11.63
C VAL A 368 -28.11 -3.04 -10.61
N ALA A 369 -27.17 -3.85 -10.08
CA ALA A 369 -27.52 -4.83 -9.05
C ALA A 369 -27.84 -4.12 -7.73
N ALA A 370 -29.12 -4.07 -7.36
CA ALA A 370 -29.55 -3.49 -6.09
C ALA A 370 -29.33 -4.46 -4.91
N TRP A 371 -29.24 -5.76 -5.21
CA TRP A 371 -29.00 -6.82 -4.25
C TRP A 371 -28.30 -8.01 -4.91
N SER A 372 -27.46 -8.73 -4.16
CA SER A 372 -26.77 -9.93 -4.64
C SER A 372 -26.66 -11.02 -3.57
N LEU A 373 -26.70 -12.28 -4.00
CA LEU A 373 -26.55 -13.47 -3.15
C LEU A 373 -25.79 -14.58 -3.87
N THR A 374 -24.90 -15.25 -3.16
CA THR A 374 -24.15 -16.40 -3.68
C THR A 374 -25.05 -17.60 -3.96
N VAL A 375 -24.89 -18.24 -5.11
CA VAL A 375 -25.62 -19.45 -5.51
C VAL A 375 -24.69 -20.67 -5.41
N PRO A 376 -25.10 -21.75 -4.71
CA PRO A 376 -24.26 -22.94 -4.53
C PRO A 376 -24.32 -23.87 -5.76
N VAL A 377 -23.82 -23.40 -6.90
CA VAL A 377 -23.76 -24.20 -8.13
C VAL A 377 -22.78 -25.37 -7.94
N ARG A 378 -23.18 -26.57 -8.33
CA ARG A 378 -22.32 -27.75 -8.40
C ARG A 378 -22.07 -28.11 -9.87
N GLY A 379 -20.83 -27.96 -10.29
CA GLY A 379 -20.35 -28.51 -11.56
C GLY A 379 -20.06 -29.99 -11.45
N ASP A 380 -20.18 -30.70 -12.56
CA ASP A 380 -19.62 -32.04 -12.70
C ASP A 380 -18.09 -31.94 -12.81
N ALA A 381 -17.36 -32.57 -11.89
CA ALA A 381 -15.90 -32.47 -11.83
C ALA A 381 -15.21 -33.01 -13.09
N MET A 382 -15.76 -34.05 -13.74
CA MET A 382 -15.19 -34.61 -14.96
C MET A 382 -15.42 -33.70 -16.17
N THR A 383 -16.67 -33.27 -16.38
CA THR A 383 -17.05 -32.42 -17.52
C THR A 383 -16.51 -30.99 -17.38
N SER A 384 -16.46 -30.46 -16.15
CA SER A 384 -15.88 -29.15 -15.85
C SER A 384 -14.36 -29.15 -16.14
N VAL A 385 -13.59 -30.11 -15.62
CA VAL A 385 -12.13 -30.12 -15.83
C VAL A 385 -11.74 -30.40 -17.29
N ALA A 386 -12.53 -31.20 -18.02
CA ALA A 386 -12.24 -31.55 -19.41
C ALA A 386 -12.63 -30.47 -20.43
N ALA A 387 -13.66 -29.65 -20.16
CA ALA A 387 -14.10 -28.62 -21.08
C ALA A 387 -13.09 -27.43 -21.10
N PRO A 388 -12.67 -26.97 -22.30
CA PRO A 388 -11.85 -25.77 -22.42
C PRO A 388 -12.57 -24.59 -21.75
N ASP A 389 -11.87 -23.85 -20.90
CA ASP A 389 -12.46 -22.69 -20.21
C ASP A 389 -12.72 -21.59 -21.24
N ARG A 390 -13.96 -21.48 -21.70
CA ARG A 390 -14.44 -20.44 -22.63
C ARG A 390 -14.19 -19.02 -22.12
N PHE A 391 -14.06 -18.89 -20.82
CA PHE A 391 -13.75 -17.64 -20.15
C PHE A 391 -12.36 -17.65 -19.57
N ALA A 392 -11.46 -18.58 -19.94
CA ALA A 392 -10.05 -18.44 -19.59
C ALA A 392 -9.70 -16.99 -19.92
N PRO A 393 -9.04 -16.25 -19.01
CA PRO A 393 -8.37 -15.05 -19.47
C PRO A 393 -7.49 -15.61 -20.57
N SER A 394 -7.86 -15.34 -21.82
CA SER A 394 -7.02 -15.79 -22.89
C SER A 394 -5.66 -15.19 -22.55
N THR A 395 -4.62 -15.81 -23.05
CA THR A 395 -3.39 -15.10 -23.25
C THR A 395 -3.60 -13.75 -24.01
N SER A 396 -4.83 -13.32 -24.34
CA SER A 396 -5.23 -11.94 -24.66
C SER A 396 -5.01 -10.90 -23.56
N GLY A 397 -4.46 -11.26 -22.40
CA GLY A 397 -3.84 -10.27 -21.52
C GLY A 397 -2.41 -9.97 -21.92
N THR A 398 -1.76 -10.86 -22.66
CA THR A 398 -0.33 -10.88 -22.97
C THR A 398 -0.12 -11.39 -24.40
N GLU A 399 -0.18 -10.51 -25.39
CA GLU A 399 0.10 -10.89 -26.78
C GLU A 399 1.60 -11.21 -26.91
N GLU A 400 1.91 -12.48 -27.17
CA GLU A 400 3.24 -12.91 -27.61
C GLU A 400 3.24 -13.07 -29.13
N ALA A 401 4.16 -12.38 -29.80
CA ALA A 401 4.35 -12.54 -31.23
C ALA A 401 5.85 -12.69 -31.51
N ASP A 402 6.19 -13.74 -32.25
CA ASP A 402 7.55 -13.94 -32.72
C ASP A 402 7.87 -12.88 -33.78
N ILE A 403 9.10 -12.36 -33.75
CA ILE A 403 9.55 -11.36 -34.73
C ILE A 403 10.36 -12.12 -35.77
N PRO A 404 9.80 -12.41 -36.96
CA PRO A 404 10.50 -13.21 -37.97
C PRO A 404 11.79 -12.51 -38.41
N PRO A 405 12.86 -13.25 -38.72
CA PRO A 405 14.04 -12.68 -39.38
C PRO A 405 13.59 -12.06 -40.72
N GLU A 406 13.86 -10.77 -40.89
CA GLU A 406 13.68 -10.07 -42.17
C GLU A 406 15.07 -9.88 -42.78
N ASP A 407 15.14 -9.85 -44.11
CA ASP A 407 16.38 -9.59 -44.83
C ASP A 407 16.98 -8.25 -44.40
N ALA A 408 18.27 -8.24 -44.10
CA ALA A 408 18.97 -7.04 -43.68
C ALA A 408 19.04 -6.06 -44.86
N THR A 409 18.38 -4.91 -44.74
CA THR A 409 18.52 -3.79 -45.66
C THR A 409 19.88 -3.11 -45.45
N ASP A 410 20.45 -2.52 -46.50
CA ASP A 410 21.67 -1.71 -46.37
C ASP A 410 21.42 -0.42 -45.56
N GLU A 411 20.20 0.12 -45.65
CA GLU A 411 19.79 1.30 -44.88
C GLU A 411 19.51 0.98 -43.41
N MET A 412 19.94 1.90 -42.53
CA MET A 412 19.73 1.81 -41.09
C MET A 412 18.23 1.96 -40.74
N PRO A 413 17.62 1.02 -39.99
CA PRO A 413 16.22 1.10 -39.59
C PRO A 413 15.90 2.33 -38.72
N ASP A 414 14.68 2.82 -38.84
CA ASP A 414 14.18 3.95 -38.05
C ASP A 414 14.20 3.65 -36.53
N ARG A 415 14.71 4.60 -35.75
CA ARG A 415 14.95 4.42 -34.30
C ARG A 415 13.76 4.90 -33.46
N PRO A 416 13.42 4.24 -32.33
CA PRO A 416 12.44 4.78 -31.40
C PRO A 416 12.90 6.12 -30.81
N ALA A 417 11.98 7.09 -30.71
CA ALA A 417 12.30 8.46 -30.27
C ALA A 417 12.91 8.55 -28.85
N ASN A 418 12.58 7.58 -27.99
CA ASN A 418 13.01 7.52 -26.60
C ASN A 418 14.28 6.68 -26.38
N VAL A 419 14.91 6.13 -27.43
CA VAL A 419 16.13 5.32 -27.29
C VAL A 419 17.33 6.09 -27.83
N ARG A 420 18.40 6.19 -27.02
CA ARG A 420 19.66 6.80 -27.45
C ARG A 420 20.56 5.73 -28.04
N LEU A 421 20.90 5.90 -29.32
CA LEU A 421 21.92 5.12 -30.00
C LEU A 421 23.28 5.78 -29.78
N ILE A 422 24.27 5.00 -29.35
CA ILE A 422 25.66 5.43 -29.18
C ILE A 422 26.52 4.42 -29.91
N GLU A 423 27.13 4.88 -30.99
CA GLU A 423 28.13 4.16 -31.74
C GLU A 423 29.50 4.39 -31.10
N GLY A 424 30.24 3.32 -30.88
CA GLY A 424 31.62 3.37 -30.44
C GLY A 424 32.42 2.27 -31.14
N ASP A 425 33.74 2.35 -31.03
CA ASP A 425 34.66 1.52 -31.80
C ASP A 425 34.43 0.01 -31.62
N MET A 426 33.98 -0.40 -30.42
CA MET A 426 33.84 -1.80 -30.03
C MET A 426 32.39 -2.34 -30.09
N ALA A 427 31.38 -1.46 -30.18
CA ALA A 427 29.98 -1.88 -30.14
C ALA A 427 29.03 -0.75 -30.55
N LEU A 428 27.87 -1.14 -31.10
CA LEU A 428 26.71 -0.27 -31.23
C LEU A 428 25.80 -0.44 -30.02
N SER A 429 25.60 0.60 -29.22
CA SER A 429 24.84 0.54 -27.96
C SER A 429 23.54 1.35 -27.95
N LEU A 430 22.47 0.71 -27.50
CA LEU A 430 21.16 1.30 -27.23
C LEU A 430 21.01 1.55 -25.73
N ARG A 431 20.84 2.81 -25.34
CA ARG A 431 20.57 3.20 -23.96
C ARG A 431 19.11 3.61 -23.80
N PHE A 432 18.45 3.00 -22.82
CA PHE A 432 17.07 3.30 -22.48
C PHE A 432 17.01 4.31 -21.33
N PRO A 433 16.11 5.30 -21.39
CA PRO A 433 15.90 6.25 -20.32
C PRO A 433 15.26 5.55 -19.11
N VAL A 434 15.43 6.16 -17.94
CA VAL A 434 14.80 5.72 -16.70
C VAL A 434 13.27 5.80 -16.89
N THR A 435 12.56 4.73 -16.53
CA THR A 435 11.10 4.67 -16.69
C THR A 435 10.42 5.69 -15.78
N SER A 436 9.39 6.38 -16.27
CA SER A 436 8.73 7.49 -15.54
C SER A 436 8.30 7.14 -14.11
N TRP A 437 7.82 5.92 -13.87
CA TRP A 437 7.43 5.49 -12.52
C TRP A 437 8.62 5.37 -11.55
N ARG A 438 9.82 5.06 -12.04
CA ARG A 438 11.05 5.00 -11.23
C ARG A 438 11.55 6.40 -10.89
N CYS A 439 11.39 7.36 -11.80
CA CYS A 439 11.63 8.77 -11.52
C CYS A 439 10.66 9.28 -10.44
N LEU A 440 9.36 8.97 -10.58
CA LEU A 440 8.35 9.31 -9.57
C LEU A 440 8.64 8.66 -8.21
N GLY A 441 8.99 7.37 -8.20
CA GLY A 441 9.37 6.66 -6.97
C GLY A 441 10.63 7.24 -6.33
N GLY A 442 11.65 7.60 -7.12
CA GLY A 442 12.84 8.28 -6.64
C GLY A 442 12.54 9.67 -6.05
N LEU A 443 11.72 10.47 -6.73
CA LEU A 443 11.28 11.79 -6.24
C LEU A 443 10.42 11.66 -4.97
N ALA A 444 9.54 10.67 -4.89
CA ALA A 444 8.73 10.40 -3.71
C ALA A 444 9.60 10.00 -2.51
N LEU A 445 10.65 9.20 -2.73
CA LEU A 445 11.63 8.87 -1.68
C LEU A 445 12.43 10.10 -1.23
N LEU A 446 12.82 10.98 -2.15
CA LEU A 446 13.46 12.26 -1.82
C LEU A 446 12.51 13.19 -1.03
N GLY A 447 11.23 13.24 -1.40
CA GLY A 447 10.21 13.96 -0.65
C GLY A 447 9.99 13.38 0.74
N ALA A 448 10.00 12.05 0.87
CA ALA A 448 9.89 11.37 2.16
C ALA A 448 11.08 11.69 3.08
N ILE A 449 12.30 11.84 2.54
CA ILE A 449 13.46 12.33 3.30
C ILE A 449 13.15 13.73 3.86
N GLY A 450 12.70 14.65 3.00
CA GLY A 450 12.36 16.02 3.42
C GLY A 450 11.29 16.08 4.51
N LEU A 451 10.28 15.20 4.44
CA LEU A 451 9.21 15.08 5.45
C LEU A 451 9.67 14.38 6.74
N SER A 452 10.70 13.53 6.66
CA SER A 452 11.20 12.74 7.79
C SER A 452 12.35 13.42 8.57
N MET A 453 12.95 14.47 8.02
CA MET A 453 14.04 15.18 8.67
C MET A 453 13.50 16.20 9.67
N PRO A 454 13.80 16.10 10.97
CA PRO A 454 13.44 17.12 11.93
C PRO A 454 14.16 18.45 11.61
N SER A 455 13.51 19.58 11.89
CA SER A 455 14.08 20.94 11.71
C SER A 455 15.14 21.32 12.77
N ALA A 456 15.51 20.38 13.64
CA ALA A 456 16.49 20.54 14.71
C ALA A 456 17.93 20.29 14.20
N ALA A 457 18.92 20.92 14.83
CA ALA A 457 20.33 20.87 14.39
C ALA A 457 21.05 19.56 14.77
N ALA A 458 20.42 18.69 15.56
CA ALA A 458 20.98 17.43 16.01
C ALA A 458 20.15 16.26 15.47
N PHE A 459 20.75 15.46 14.59
CA PHE A 459 20.16 14.24 14.06
C PHE A 459 20.67 13.04 14.86
N SER A 460 19.77 12.12 15.22
CA SER A 460 20.18 10.83 15.77
C SER A 460 20.82 9.95 14.69
N LEU A 461 21.63 8.97 15.11
CA LEU A 461 22.30 8.04 14.19
C LEU A 461 21.29 7.20 13.38
N SER A 462 20.13 6.89 13.98
CA SER A 462 19.05 6.13 13.35
C SER A 462 18.28 6.96 12.32
N GLU A 463 18.04 8.25 12.58
CA GLU A 463 17.43 9.19 11.61
C GLU A 463 18.34 9.41 10.40
N LEU A 464 19.65 9.63 10.63
CA LEU A 464 20.65 9.70 9.55
C LEU A 464 20.73 8.38 8.78
N GLY A 465 20.63 7.25 9.48
CA GLY A 465 20.58 5.92 8.86
C GLY A 465 19.36 5.73 7.96
N LEU A 466 18.17 6.11 8.44
CA LEU A 466 16.92 6.02 7.68
C LEU A 466 16.93 6.94 6.46
N ALA A 467 17.30 8.21 6.64
CA ALA A 467 17.40 9.16 5.54
C ALA A 467 18.47 8.74 4.52
N GLY A 468 19.61 8.23 4.99
CA GLY A 468 20.64 7.65 4.14
C GLY A 468 20.15 6.43 3.36
N ALA A 469 19.35 5.56 3.98
CA ALA A 469 18.72 4.42 3.32
C ALA A 469 17.68 4.87 2.27
N LEU A 470 16.81 5.83 2.60
CA LEU A 470 15.87 6.40 1.65
C LEU A 470 16.59 7.08 0.47
N LEU A 471 17.68 7.81 0.74
CA LEU A 471 18.52 8.42 -0.30
C LEU A 471 19.17 7.36 -1.17
N ALA A 472 19.70 6.30 -0.57
CA ALA A 472 20.30 5.18 -1.29
C ALA A 472 19.28 4.47 -2.21
N LEU A 473 18.03 4.29 -1.75
CA LEU A 473 16.94 3.78 -2.58
C LEU A 473 16.53 4.76 -3.68
N ALA A 474 16.48 6.07 -3.39
CA ALA A 474 16.19 7.09 -4.39
C ALA A 474 17.27 7.10 -5.49
N LEU A 475 18.54 7.11 -5.10
CA LEU A 475 19.68 6.97 -6.02
C LEU A 475 19.62 5.64 -6.77
N HIS A 476 19.19 4.54 -6.14
CA HIS A 476 19.01 3.27 -6.83
C HIS A 476 17.94 3.36 -7.93
N ALA A 477 16.81 4.00 -7.63
CA ALA A 477 15.72 4.18 -8.58
C ALA A 477 16.13 5.07 -9.76
N LEU A 478 16.81 6.19 -9.47
CA LEU A 478 17.21 7.23 -10.42
C LEU A 478 18.45 6.87 -11.24
N SER A 479 19.39 6.11 -10.67
CA SER A 479 20.62 5.72 -11.36
C SER A 479 20.49 4.41 -12.13
N PHE A 480 19.30 3.80 -12.15
CA PHE A 480 19.13 2.52 -12.82
C PHE A 480 19.24 2.69 -14.33
N ARG A 481 20.22 2.01 -14.91
CA ARG A 481 20.50 2.04 -16.34
C ARG A 481 20.17 0.69 -16.96
N TRP A 482 19.65 0.77 -18.17
CA TRP A 482 19.40 -0.37 -19.03
C TRP A 482 20.08 -0.06 -20.37
N ALA A 483 21.01 -0.92 -20.77
CA ALA A 483 21.77 -0.78 -22.00
C ALA A 483 21.86 -2.11 -22.73
N LEU A 484 21.75 -2.05 -24.05
CA LEU A 484 21.85 -3.21 -24.93
C LEU A 484 22.89 -2.88 -26.00
N ALA A 485 23.91 -3.70 -26.14
CA ALA A 485 25.00 -3.46 -27.08
C ALA A 485 25.16 -4.65 -28.02
N VAL A 486 25.34 -4.36 -29.30
CA VAL A 486 25.73 -5.34 -30.33
C VAL A 486 27.21 -5.15 -30.60
N ALA A 487 27.96 -6.22 -30.45
CA ALA A 487 29.39 -6.29 -30.68
C ALA A 487 29.73 -7.54 -31.52
N ASP A 488 30.99 -7.68 -31.91
CA ASP A 488 31.44 -8.82 -32.73
C ASP A 488 31.31 -10.18 -32.02
N ASP A 489 31.32 -10.18 -30.68
CA ASP A 489 31.17 -11.35 -29.82
C ASP A 489 29.70 -11.68 -29.48
N GLY A 490 28.75 -10.85 -29.93
CA GLY A 490 27.31 -11.08 -29.80
C GLY A 490 26.56 -9.91 -29.16
N LEU A 491 25.50 -10.23 -28.43
CA LEU A 491 24.61 -9.26 -27.79
C LEU A 491 24.92 -9.16 -26.29
N CYS A 492 25.23 -7.96 -25.83
CA CYS A 492 25.50 -7.66 -24.42
C CYS A 492 24.33 -6.87 -23.82
N LEU A 493 23.66 -7.45 -22.83
CA LEU A 493 22.63 -6.79 -22.03
C LEU A 493 23.20 -6.39 -20.67
N GLU A 494 23.24 -5.09 -20.41
CA GLU A 494 23.58 -4.53 -19.12
C GLU A 494 22.35 -3.94 -18.43
N ARG A 495 22.10 -4.38 -17.20
CA ARG A 495 21.09 -3.79 -16.32
C ARG A 495 21.64 -3.62 -14.91
N GLY A 496 21.42 -2.47 -14.31
CA GLY A 496 21.90 -2.22 -12.96
C GLY A 496 21.81 -0.78 -12.53
N SER A 497 22.29 -0.51 -11.33
CA SER A 497 22.37 0.80 -10.73
C SER A 497 23.75 0.99 -10.10
N TRP A 498 23.90 2.05 -9.30
CA TRP A 498 25.08 2.26 -8.48
C TRP A 498 25.27 1.17 -7.40
N MET A 499 24.21 0.42 -7.04
CA MET A 499 24.28 -0.69 -6.08
C MET A 499 24.76 -2.01 -6.71
N TRP A 500 24.22 -2.39 -7.87
CA TRP A 500 24.57 -3.65 -8.51
C TRP A 500 24.67 -3.51 -10.02
N ARG A 501 25.42 -4.41 -10.65
CA ARG A 501 25.51 -4.51 -12.10
C ARG A 501 25.32 -5.97 -12.50
N THR A 502 24.37 -6.21 -13.41
CA THR A 502 24.20 -7.52 -14.05
C THR A 502 24.45 -7.37 -15.54
N VAL A 503 25.36 -8.18 -16.05
CA VAL A 503 25.70 -8.27 -17.47
C VAL A 503 25.36 -9.67 -17.96
N PHE A 504 24.65 -9.74 -19.10
CA PHE A 504 24.37 -10.96 -19.83
C PHE A 504 25.01 -10.86 -21.21
N SER A 505 25.94 -11.77 -21.52
CA SER A 505 26.47 -11.94 -22.87
C SER A 505 25.72 -13.07 -23.57
N LEU A 506 25.17 -12.79 -24.74
CA LEU A 506 24.36 -13.69 -25.56
C LEU A 506 25.03 -13.85 -26.93
N PRO A 507 25.00 -15.05 -27.54
CA PRO A 507 25.52 -15.23 -28.89
C PRO A 507 24.66 -14.49 -29.92
N THR A 508 25.21 -14.20 -31.09
CA THR A 508 24.51 -13.52 -32.19
C THR A 508 23.25 -14.26 -32.63
N ASP A 509 23.25 -15.60 -32.60
CA ASP A 509 22.10 -16.48 -32.92
C ASP A 509 20.88 -16.23 -32.00
N SER A 510 21.06 -15.56 -30.86
CA SER A 510 19.94 -15.15 -30.00
C SER A 510 19.01 -14.11 -30.66
N LEU A 511 19.49 -13.43 -31.70
CA LEU A 511 18.71 -12.46 -32.50
C LEU A 511 17.69 -13.14 -33.44
N ASP A 512 17.87 -14.43 -33.73
CA ASP A 512 16.94 -15.20 -34.57
C ASP A 512 15.71 -15.67 -33.78
N ARG A 513 15.80 -15.64 -32.45
CA ARG A 513 14.75 -16.12 -31.53
C ARG A 513 14.11 -14.99 -30.71
N LEU A 514 13.97 -13.82 -31.35
CA LEU A 514 13.35 -12.65 -30.75
C LEU A 514 11.82 -12.74 -30.80
N PHE A 515 11.18 -12.43 -29.69
CA PHE A 515 9.73 -12.33 -29.61
C PHE A 515 9.34 -11.11 -28.77
N ARG A 516 8.19 -10.53 -29.09
CA ARG A 516 7.59 -9.45 -28.31
C ARG A 516 6.56 -10.04 -27.35
N ARG A 517 6.45 -9.44 -26.18
CA ARG A 517 5.37 -9.69 -25.21
C ARG A 517 4.73 -8.36 -24.84
N SER A 518 3.42 -8.21 -25.00
CA SER A 518 2.71 -6.96 -24.67
C SER A 518 1.45 -7.23 -23.87
N ASN A 519 1.17 -6.40 -22.86
CA ASN A 519 0.00 -6.60 -22.01
C ASN A 519 -1.22 -5.85 -22.58
N LEU A 520 -2.30 -6.53 -22.94
CA LEU A 520 -3.54 -5.93 -23.41
C LEU A 520 -4.43 -5.55 -22.21
N ARG A 521 -4.85 -4.28 -22.13
CA ARG A 521 -5.82 -3.79 -21.12
C ARG A 521 -6.98 -3.12 -21.85
N GLY A 522 -8.19 -3.71 -21.75
CA GLY A 522 -9.41 -3.14 -22.34
C GLY A 522 -9.36 -2.99 -23.88
N GLY A 523 -8.72 -3.93 -24.59
CA GLY A 523 -8.61 -3.90 -26.05
C GLY A 523 -7.52 -2.98 -26.62
N ARG A 524 -6.80 -2.22 -25.78
CA ARG A 524 -5.59 -1.48 -26.19
C ARG A 524 -4.33 -2.22 -25.75
N ALA A 525 -3.39 -2.38 -26.67
CA ALA A 525 -2.08 -2.93 -26.37
C ALA A 525 -1.33 -1.97 -25.42
N GLY A 526 -0.98 -2.46 -24.24
CA GLY A 526 -0.14 -1.77 -23.27
C GLY A 526 1.34 -1.87 -23.63
N HIS A 527 2.19 -1.59 -22.65
CA HIS A 527 3.65 -1.52 -22.87
C HIS A 527 4.20 -2.86 -23.38
N GLY A 528 4.87 -2.82 -24.54
CA GLY A 528 5.54 -3.96 -25.14
C GLY A 528 6.93 -4.21 -24.55
N VAL A 529 7.40 -5.44 -24.59
CA VAL A 529 8.75 -5.82 -24.16
C VAL A 529 9.36 -6.74 -25.22
N LEU A 530 10.64 -6.53 -25.53
CA LEU A 530 11.41 -7.43 -26.39
C LEU A 530 12.12 -8.49 -25.55
N LEU A 531 11.98 -9.75 -25.94
CA LEU A 531 12.58 -10.91 -25.29
C LEU A 531 13.31 -11.80 -26.30
N THR A 532 14.23 -12.62 -25.82
CA THR A 532 14.88 -13.70 -26.58
C THR A 532 14.68 -15.06 -25.90
N ARG A 533 14.42 -16.12 -26.68
CA ARG A 533 14.28 -17.51 -26.18
C ARG A 533 15.65 -18.22 -26.13
N TRP A 534 16.58 -17.71 -25.31
CA TRP A 534 17.93 -18.27 -25.15
C TRP A 534 18.43 -18.28 -23.69
N PRO A 535 19.09 -19.36 -23.19
CA PRO A 535 19.13 -20.71 -23.73
C PRO A 535 17.88 -21.47 -23.23
N THR A 536 16.92 -21.75 -24.12
CA THR A 536 15.76 -22.63 -23.85
C THR A 536 14.99 -22.38 -22.54
N ALA A 537 14.88 -21.12 -22.08
CA ALA A 537 14.03 -20.77 -20.95
C ALA A 537 12.60 -20.49 -21.45
N THR A 538 11.61 -21.20 -20.90
CA THR A 538 10.18 -21.04 -21.23
C THR A 538 9.68 -19.60 -21.07
N ASP A 539 10.23 -18.83 -20.13
CA ASP A 539 9.82 -17.44 -19.87
C ASP A 539 10.50 -16.38 -20.75
N GLY A 540 11.58 -16.74 -21.47
CA GLY A 540 12.43 -15.84 -22.25
C GLY A 540 13.26 -14.86 -21.42
N LEU A 541 14.39 -14.40 -21.98
CA LEU A 541 15.21 -13.34 -21.39
C LEU A 541 14.76 -11.97 -21.91
N ARG A 542 14.35 -11.09 -20.99
CA ARG A 542 13.96 -9.71 -21.29
C ARG A 542 15.16 -8.84 -21.70
N LEU A 543 15.14 -8.33 -22.92
CA LEU A 543 16.20 -7.48 -23.49
C LEU A 543 15.95 -5.98 -23.25
N THR A 544 14.70 -5.53 -23.29
CA THR A 544 14.34 -4.10 -23.16
C THR A 544 13.52 -3.83 -21.89
N PRO A 545 13.50 -2.59 -21.37
CA PRO A 545 12.47 -2.16 -20.43
C PRO A 545 11.08 -2.12 -21.09
N GLY A 546 10.06 -1.61 -20.38
CA GLY A 546 8.71 -1.46 -20.94
C GLY A 546 8.73 -0.37 -22.01
N LEU A 547 8.35 -0.72 -23.23
CA LEU A 547 8.33 0.18 -24.38
C LEU A 547 6.95 0.83 -24.51
N PRO A 548 6.88 2.15 -24.73
CA PRO A 548 5.63 2.89 -24.72
C PRO A 548 4.77 2.65 -25.97
N GLN A 549 5.38 2.37 -27.13
CA GLN A 549 4.65 2.16 -28.38
C GLN A 549 4.68 0.70 -28.82
N PHE A 550 3.57 0.24 -29.42
CA PHE A 550 3.36 -1.14 -29.86
C PHE A 550 4.41 -1.62 -30.89
N GLY A 551 4.96 -0.70 -31.70
CA GLY A 551 5.97 -1.01 -32.74
C GLY A 551 7.43 -0.94 -32.30
N ASP A 552 7.73 -0.39 -31.11
CA ASP A 552 9.12 -0.12 -30.71
C ASP A 552 9.95 -1.41 -30.57
N ALA A 553 9.33 -2.50 -30.10
CA ALA A 553 10.01 -3.79 -29.94
C ALA A 553 10.51 -4.33 -31.30
N VAL A 554 9.70 -4.17 -32.36
CA VAL A 554 10.04 -4.60 -33.72
C VAL A 554 11.13 -3.72 -34.30
N ARG A 555 11.04 -2.39 -34.13
CA ARG A 555 12.09 -1.45 -34.57
C ARG A 555 13.44 -1.74 -33.92
N ILE A 556 13.46 -2.00 -32.61
CA ILE A 556 14.67 -2.37 -31.87
C ILE A 556 15.21 -3.72 -32.38
N ALA A 557 14.35 -4.72 -32.58
CA ALA A 557 14.78 -6.02 -33.11
C ALA A 557 15.43 -5.89 -34.50
N ARG A 558 14.85 -5.10 -35.41
CA ARG A 558 15.43 -4.78 -36.72
C ARG A 558 16.78 -4.08 -36.59
N LEU A 559 16.89 -3.08 -35.73
CA LEU A 559 18.13 -2.34 -35.53
C LEU A 559 19.26 -3.24 -34.97
N LEU A 560 18.95 -4.15 -34.04
CA LEU A 560 19.92 -5.11 -33.52
C LEU A 560 20.42 -6.08 -34.61
N ARG A 561 19.51 -6.57 -35.46
CA ARG A 561 19.86 -7.46 -36.59
C ARG A 561 20.66 -6.74 -37.65
N TRP A 562 20.25 -5.52 -38.03
CA TRP A 562 21.01 -4.66 -38.94
C TRP A 562 22.43 -4.41 -38.44
N ALA A 563 22.57 -4.07 -37.15
CA ALA A 563 23.87 -3.85 -36.53
C ALA A 563 24.74 -5.12 -36.57
N ALA A 564 24.16 -6.29 -36.27
CA ALA A 564 24.87 -7.55 -36.31
C ALA A 564 25.28 -7.96 -37.73
N ALA A 565 24.49 -7.63 -38.76
CA ALA A 565 24.77 -7.97 -40.15
C ALA A 565 25.81 -7.04 -40.79
N GLN A 566 25.59 -5.72 -40.72
CA GLN A 566 26.39 -4.71 -41.42
C GLN A 566 27.75 -4.41 -40.77
N ARG A 567 27.90 -4.78 -39.50
CA ARG A 567 29.08 -4.44 -38.70
C ARG A 567 29.87 -5.66 -38.21
N ARG A 568 29.50 -6.87 -38.66
CA ARG A 568 30.21 -8.11 -38.32
C ARG A 568 31.68 -8.02 -38.74
N GLY A 569 32.59 -8.16 -37.78
CA GLY A 569 34.04 -8.09 -38.00
C GLY A 569 34.59 -6.67 -38.15
N ARG A 570 33.79 -5.63 -37.94
CA ARG A 570 34.21 -4.22 -37.98
C ARG A 570 34.44 -3.61 -36.59
N PHE A 571 34.02 -4.25 -35.51
CA PHE A 571 34.14 -3.70 -34.15
C PHE A 571 35.45 -4.07 -33.44
N SER A 572 36.07 -5.20 -33.76
CA SER A 572 37.43 -5.54 -33.28
C SER A 572 38.09 -6.61 -34.16
N PRO A 573 39.24 -6.34 -34.80
CA PRO A 573 40.03 -7.38 -35.46
C PRO A 573 40.65 -8.32 -34.41
N GLY A 574 40.28 -9.60 -34.38
CA GLY A 574 41.11 -10.67 -33.79
C GLY A 574 40.89 -11.08 -32.32
N GLY A 575 39.83 -10.66 -31.63
CA GLY A 575 39.56 -11.09 -30.24
C GLY A 575 38.88 -12.46 -30.12
N GLN A 576 39.38 -13.36 -29.26
CA GLN A 576 38.80 -14.68 -28.99
C GLN A 576 37.36 -14.61 -28.44
N ARG A 577 36.47 -15.45 -28.98
CA ARG A 577 35.03 -15.51 -28.71
C ARG A 577 34.77 -16.29 -27.42
N THR A 578 34.19 -15.65 -26.40
CA THR A 578 33.92 -16.30 -25.10
C THR A 578 32.45 -16.69 -24.93
N SER A 579 32.23 -17.82 -24.26
CA SER A 579 30.92 -18.41 -23.94
C SER A 579 29.99 -17.48 -23.15
N PRO A 580 28.66 -17.69 -23.20
CA PRO A 580 27.69 -16.88 -22.46
C PRO A 580 28.01 -16.86 -20.96
N ARG A 581 28.31 -15.67 -20.43
CA ARG A 581 28.56 -15.44 -19.01
C ARG A 581 27.49 -14.53 -18.43
N ARG A 582 26.79 -15.03 -17.41
CA ARG A 582 26.01 -14.18 -16.50
C ARG A 582 26.94 -13.69 -15.40
N LEU A 583 27.22 -12.40 -15.40
CA LEU A 583 28.04 -11.75 -14.36
C LEU A 583 27.15 -10.82 -13.56
N SER A 584 26.97 -11.13 -12.27
CA SER A 584 26.32 -10.25 -11.30
C SER A 584 27.35 -9.86 -10.26
N ARG A 585 27.71 -8.58 -10.20
CA ARG A 585 28.69 -8.07 -9.23
C ARG A 585 28.05 -7.00 -8.35
N PRO A 586 28.17 -7.10 -7.01
CA PRO A 586 27.85 -5.98 -6.14
C PRO A 586 28.83 -4.83 -6.46
N ARG A 587 28.35 -3.59 -6.42
CA ARG A 587 29.18 -2.39 -6.45
C ARG A 587 29.34 -1.86 -5.03
N TRP A 588 30.16 -0.82 -4.86
CA TRP A 588 30.38 -0.13 -3.59
C TRP A 588 29.07 0.27 -2.87
N GLY A 589 27.97 0.50 -3.61
CA GLY A 589 26.68 0.80 -3.01
C GLY A 589 26.08 -0.29 -2.12
N TRP A 590 26.47 -1.56 -2.28
CA TRP A 590 26.07 -2.61 -1.33
C TRP A 590 26.78 -2.50 0.02
N LEU A 591 28.04 -2.05 0.03
CA LEU A 591 28.77 -1.81 1.28
C LEU A 591 28.18 -0.60 2.01
N LEU A 592 27.85 0.47 1.28
CA LEU A 592 27.17 1.63 1.85
C LEU A 592 25.78 1.27 2.38
N TRP A 593 25.01 0.47 1.65
CA TRP A 593 23.70 -0.02 2.10
C TRP A 593 23.81 -0.85 3.38
N ALA A 594 24.75 -1.79 3.44
CA ALA A 594 24.97 -2.60 4.64
C ALA A 594 25.37 -1.73 5.84
N ALA A 595 26.27 -0.76 5.65
CA ALA A 595 26.67 0.18 6.69
C ALA A 595 25.50 1.04 7.20
N LEU A 596 24.63 1.51 6.30
CA LEU A 596 23.43 2.27 6.66
C LEU A 596 22.42 1.43 7.45
N MET A 597 22.17 0.18 7.04
CA MET A 597 21.30 -0.74 7.77
C MET A 597 21.86 -1.10 9.16
N LEU A 598 23.19 -1.22 9.28
CA LEU A 598 23.87 -1.41 10.56
C LEU A 598 23.75 -0.17 11.47
N ALA A 599 23.92 1.04 10.93
CA ALA A 599 23.72 2.29 11.67
C ALA A 599 22.26 2.44 12.17
N MET A 600 21.28 2.07 11.35
CA MET A 600 19.87 2.02 11.76
C MET A 600 19.65 1.01 12.89
N ALA A 601 20.26 -0.18 12.81
CA ALA A 601 20.12 -1.22 13.83
C ALA A 601 20.78 -0.84 15.16
N GLN A 602 21.92 -0.13 15.14
CA GLN A 602 22.58 0.30 16.37
C GLN A 602 21.82 1.41 17.10
N GLY A 603 21.21 2.36 16.38
CA GLY A 603 20.33 3.37 16.99
C GLY A 603 18.97 2.84 17.46
N TRP A 604 18.71 1.53 17.34
CA TRP A 604 17.56 0.84 17.92
C TRP A 604 17.92 0.06 19.19
N ILE A 605 19.22 -0.20 19.42
CA ILE A 605 19.73 -1.00 20.55
C ILE A 605 20.25 -0.09 21.68
N GLY A 606 20.63 1.15 21.37
CA GLY A 606 20.88 2.22 22.34
C GLY A 606 19.69 3.16 22.43
#